data_AF-A0A7C5ZJL7-F1
#
_entry.id   AF-A0A7C5ZJL7-F1
#
_cell.length_a   1.000
_cell.length_b   1.000
_cell.length_c   1.000
_cell.angle_alpha   90.00
_cell.angle_beta   90.00
_cell.angle_gamma   90.00
#
_symmetry.space_group_name_H-M   'P 1'
#
loop_
_entity.id
_entity.type
_entity.pdbx_description
1 polymer ?
#
loop_
_entity_poly.entity_id
_entity_poly.type
_entity_poly.pdbx_seq_one_letter_code
_entity_poly.pdbx_strand_id
1 'polypeptide(L)'
;LLGPARSRSQRERRQRAQDLALATNDDWNAGALKVSNNYKNLFELPVLFYAVTAFALITRMVDPWMFGLAWLFVLSRVAHSIIHLTSNLVVWRGTAFLVGFAAVAAMWVLLMWRVAEAGF
;
A
#
# COMPACT_ATOMS: atom_id res chain seq x y z
N LEU A 1 -14.59 39.78 -44.54
CA LEU A 1 -15.62 39.24 -43.61
C LEU A 1 -15.02 38.17 -42.66
N LEU A 2 -14.00 38.51 -41.85
CA LEU A 2 -13.32 37.56 -40.93
C LEU A 2 -13.12 38.19 -39.53
N GLY A 3 -14.12 38.92 -39.03
CA GLY A 3 -13.98 39.84 -37.88
C GLY A 3 -14.23 39.26 -36.48
N PRO A 4 -15.24 38.40 -36.21
CA PRO A 4 -15.56 38.03 -34.82
C PRO A 4 -15.00 36.67 -34.37
N ALA A 5 -14.72 35.75 -35.29
CA ALA A 5 -14.47 34.34 -34.97
C ALA A 5 -13.13 34.07 -34.26
N ARG A 6 -12.13 34.95 -34.40
CA ARG A 6 -10.83 34.82 -33.71
C ARG A 6 -10.88 35.23 -32.24
N SER A 7 -11.85 36.06 -31.85
CA SER A 7 -11.94 36.57 -30.47
C SER A 7 -12.40 35.50 -29.47
N ARG A 8 -13.26 34.57 -29.92
CA ARG A 8 -13.78 33.47 -29.09
C ARG A 8 -12.75 32.38 -28.88
N SER A 9 -12.02 31.99 -29.92
CA SER A 9 -10.97 30.97 -29.80
C SER A 9 -9.79 31.43 -28.95
N GLN A 10 -9.46 32.73 -28.94
CA GLN A 10 -8.44 33.25 -28.03
C GLN A 10 -8.89 33.30 -26.57
N ARG A 11 -10.17 33.60 -26.28
CA ARG A 11 -10.72 33.54 -24.92
C ARG A 11 -10.76 32.10 -24.40
N GLU A 12 -11.19 31.14 -25.22
CA GLU A 12 -11.19 29.71 -24.85
C GLU A 12 -9.77 29.16 -24.62
N ARG A 13 -8.79 29.56 -25.43
CA ARG A 13 -7.39 29.17 -25.22
C ARG A 13 -6.80 29.78 -23.94
N ARG A 14 -7.20 31.01 -23.59
CA ARG A 14 -6.76 31.70 -22.37
C ARG A 14 -7.41 31.10 -21.12
N GLN A 15 -8.68 30.70 -21.20
CA GLN A 15 -9.35 29.94 -20.13
C GLN A 15 -8.71 28.57 -19.94
N ARG A 16 -8.48 27.78 -20.99
CA ARG A 16 -7.75 26.49 -20.86
C ARG A 16 -6.35 26.65 -20.29
N ALA A 17 -5.62 27.70 -20.66
CA ALA A 17 -4.30 27.97 -20.09
C ALA A 17 -4.39 28.36 -18.60
N GLN A 18 -5.45 29.07 -18.19
CA GLN A 18 -5.72 29.39 -16.80
C GLN A 18 -6.17 28.14 -16.01
N ASP A 19 -7.02 27.28 -16.58
CA ASP A 19 -7.45 26.02 -15.98
C ASP A 19 -6.28 25.05 -15.79
N LEU A 20 -5.37 24.98 -16.77
CA LEU A 20 -4.11 24.23 -16.66
C LEU A 20 -3.16 24.83 -15.62
N ALA A 21 -3.07 26.16 -15.53
CA ALA A 21 -2.27 26.84 -14.53
C ALA A 21 -2.84 26.69 -13.10
N LEU A 22 -4.18 26.60 -12.96
CA LEU A 22 -4.87 26.34 -11.70
C LEU A 22 -4.78 24.87 -11.29
N ALA A 23 -4.83 23.93 -12.25
CA ALA A 23 -4.65 22.49 -11.99
C ALA A 23 -3.23 22.13 -11.53
N THR A 24 -2.26 23.02 -11.70
CA THR A 24 -0.83 22.73 -11.45
C THR A 24 -0.47 22.63 -9.95
N ASN A 25 -1.27 23.16 -9.02
CA ASN A 25 -0.90 23.12 -7.59
C ASN A 25 -1.48 21.93 -6.80
N ASP A 26 -2.68 21.46 -7.12
CA ASP A 26 -3.34 20.38 -6.36
C ASP A 26 -3.28 19.00 -7.05
N ASP A 27 -3.32 18.91 -8.38
CA ASP A 27 -3.34 17.63 -9.09
C ASP A 27 -1.97 16.92 -9.12
N TRP A 28 -0.87 17.68 -9.19
CA TRP A 28 0.49 17.13 -9.07
C TRP A 28 0.71 16.51 -7.69
N ASN A 29 0.22 17.17 -6.63
CA ASN A 29 0.28 16.65 -5.27
C ASN A 29 -0.60 15.40 -5.11
N ALA A 30 -1.81 15.36 -5.66
CA ALA A 30 -2.73 14.23 -5.47
C ALA A 30 -2.16 12.90 -6.00
N GLY A 31 -1.50 12.93 -7.17
CA GLY A 31 -0.81 11.76 -7.73
C GLY A 31 0.40 11.35 -6.89
N ALA A 32 1.26 12.30 -6.54
CA ALA A 32 2.44 12.07 -5.71
C ALA A 32 2.09 11.58 -4.29
N LEU A 33 1.01 12.10 -3.69
CA LEU A 33 0.52 11.71 -2.36
C LEU A 33 -0.04 10.29 -2.37
N LYS A 34 -0.81 9.93 -3.41
CA LYS A 34 -1.32 8.55 -3.59
C LYS A 34 -0.18 7.55 -3.75
N VAL A 35 0.83 7.90 -4.55
CA VAL A 35 2.02 7.05 -4.73
C VAL A 35 2.81 6.95 -3.42
N SER A 36 3.04 8.07 -2.72
CA SER A 36 3.73 8.11 -1.42
C SER A 36 3.02 7.26 -0.36
N ASN A 37 1.70 7.40 -0.21
CA ASN A 37 0.91 6.62 0.75
C ASN A 37 0.91 5.13 0.41
N ASN A 38 0.83 4.78 -0.88
CA ASN A 38 0.93 3.39 -1.30
C ASN A 38 2.33 2.80 -1.01
N TYR A 39 3.40 3.56 -1.23
CA TYR A 39 4.76 3.15 -0.88
C TYR A 39 4.91 2.94 0.63
N LYS A 40 4.43 3.89 1.46
CA LYS A 40 4.47 3.76 2.93
C LYS A 40 3.77 2.48 3.40
N ASN A 41 2.54 2.27 2.93
CA ASN A 41 1.77 1.07 3.25
C ASN A 41 2.47 -0.23 2.81
N LEU A 42 3.23 -0.18 1.70
CA LEU A 42 4.00 -1.33 1.22
C LEU A 42 5.20 -1.67 2.13
N PHE A 43 5.76 -0.69 2.83
CA PHE A 43 6.89 -0.85 3.76
C PHE A 43 6.46 -1.12 5.20
N GLU A 44 5.32 -0.59 5.66
CA GLU A 44 4.82 -0.77 7.02
C GLU A 44 4.59 -2.25 7.37
N LEU A 45 3.96 -3.01 6.47
CA LEU A 45 3.69 -4.44 6.69
C LEU A 45 4.96 -5.29 6.88
N PRO A 46 5.97 -5.22 5.98
CA PRO A 46 7.26 -5.88 6.21
C PRO A 46 7.92 -5.49 7.53
N VAL A 47 7.89 -4.20 7.91
CA VAL A 47 8.50 -3.75 9.17
C VAL A 47 7.80 -4.38 10.37
N LEU A 48 6.46 -4.43 10.38
CA LEU A 48 5.69 -5.09 11.44
C LEU A 48 5.94 -6.60 11.49
N PHE A 49 6.09 -7.25 10.34
CA PHE A 49 6.46 -8.66 10.25
C PHE A 49 7.84 -8.93 10.88
N TYR A 50 8.86 -8.11 10.55
CA TYR A 50 10.19 -8.23 11.13
C TYR A 50 10.19 -7.96 12.63
N ALA A 51 9.41 -6.98 13.09
CA ALA A 51 9.27 -6.68 14.51
C ALA A 51 8.68 -7.88 15.28
N VAL A 52 7.54 -8.44 14.84
CA VAL A 52 6.90 -9.55 15.55
C VAL A 52 7.77 -10.82 15.54
N THR A 53 8.49 -11.10 14.45
CA THR A 53 9.43 -12.23 14.41
C THR A 53 10.62 -12.02 15.32
N ALA A 54 11.19 -10.81 15.38
CA ALA A 54 12.26 -10.48 16.31
C ALA A 54 11.81 -10.65 17.77
N PHE A 55 10.62 -10.15 18.12
CA PHE A 55 10.06 -10.34 19.47
C PHE A 55 9.80 -11.81 19.78
N ALA A 56 9.21 -12.57 18.85
CA ALA A 56 8.97 -14.00 19.03
C ALA A 56 10.27 -14.80 19.25
N LEU A 57 11.36 -14.41 18.59
CA LEU A 57 12.69 -15.01 18.79
C LEU A 57 13.27 -14.66 20.16
N ILE A 58 13.14 -13.39 20.60
CA ILE A 58 13.64 -12.92 21.89
C ILE A 58 12.88 -13.59 23.05
N THR A 59 11.56 -13.68 22.96
CA THR A 59 10.73 -14.36 23.96
C THR A 59 10.81 -15.89 23.88
N ARG A 60 11.53 -16.43 22.88
CA ARG A 60 11.60 -17.85 22.54
C ARG A 60 10.23 -18.49 22.30
N MET A 61 9.26 -17.71 21.85
CA MET A 61 7.88 -18.14 21.56
C MET A 61 7.71 -18.37 20.07
N VAL A 62 8.45 -19.34 19.54
CA VAL A 62 8.37 -19.76 18.14
C VAL A 62 7.64 -21.10 18.05
N ASP A 63 6.33 -21.02 17.82
CA ASP A 63 5.47 -22.19 17.62
C ASP A 63 5.29 -22.54 16.14
N PRO A 64 4.87 -23.78 15.82
CA PRO A 64 4.49 -24.16 14.46
C PRO A 64 3.44 -23.24 13.82
N TRP A 65 2.52 -22.69 14.62
CA TRP A 65 1.53 -21.70 14.16
C TRP A 65 2.16 -20.37 13.75
N MET A 66 3.09 -19.85 14.56
CA MET A 66 3.85 -18.64 14.25
C MET A 66 4.65 -18.83 12.96
N PHE A 67 5.29 -19.99 12.81
CA PHE A 67 6.05 -20.34 11.62
C PHE A 67 5.17 -20.45 10.36
N GLY A 68 4.00 -21.10 10.47
CA GLY A 68 3.04 -21.21 9.37
C GLY A 68 2.53 -19.86 8.91
N LEU A 69 2.18 -18.96 9.83
CA LEU A 69 1.75 -17.60 9.50
C LEU A 69 2.87 -16.76 8.90
N ALA A 70 4.11 -16.95 9.35
CA ALA A 70 5.27 -16.28 8.77
C ALA A 70 5.46 -16.67 7.30
N TRP A 71 5.35 -17.96 6.97
CA TRP A 71 5.40 -18.42 5.59
C TRP A 71 4.21 -17.96 4.76
N LEU A 72 3.01 -17.89 5.35
CA LEU A 72 1.84 -17.33 4.68
C LEU A 72 2.08 -15.87 4.27
N PHE A 73 2.70 -15.06 5.14
CA PHE A 73 3.09 -13.69 4.82
C PHE A 73 4.13 -13.64 3.69
N VAL A 74 5.17 -14.47 3.74
CA VAL A 74 6.19 -14.52 2.66
C VAL A 74 5.56 -14.89 1.31
N LEU A 75 4.71 -15.93 1.29
CA LEU A 75 4.02 -16.36 0.08
C LEU A 75 3.05 -15.29 -0.44
N SER A 76 2.35 -14.57 0.44
CA SER A 76 1.48 -13.47 0.02
C SER A 76 2.26 -12.35 -0.67
N ARG A 77 3.48 -12.07 -0.22
CA ARG A 77 4.38 -11.10 -0.86
C ARG A 77 4.88 -11.58 -2.22
N VAL A 78 5.24 -12.86 -2.33
CA VAL A 78 5.64 -13.45 -3.62
C VAL A 78 4.47 -13.42 -4.61
N ALA A 79 3.28 -13.84 -4.18
CA ALA A 79 2.07 -13.79 -4.99
C ALA A 79 1.74 -12.35 -5.42
N HIS A 80 1.85 -11.38 -4.52
CA HIS A 80 1.64 -9.96 -4.84
C HIS A 80 2.62 -9.49 -5.94
N SER A 81 3.90 -9.81 -5.82
CA SER A 81 4.93 -9.46 -6.82
C SER A 81 4.67 -10.12 -8.18
N ILE A 82 4.28 -11.40 -8.19
CA ILE A 82 3.96 -12.14 -9.43
C ILE A 82 2.72 -11.55 -10.11
N ILE A 83 1.66 -11.26 -9.35
CA ILE A 83 0.44 -10.63 -9.89
C ILE A 83 0.77 -9.26 -10.49
N HIS A 84 1.67 -8.51 -9.86
CA HIS A 84 2.11 -7.20 -10.35
C HIS A 84 2.89 -7.28 -11.68
N LEU A 85 3.66 -8.35 -11.87
CA LEU A 85 4.45 -8.57 -13.09
C LEU A 85 3.59 -9.12 -14.25
N THR A 86 2.49 -9.82 -13.95
CA THR A 86 1.73 -10.58 -14.96
C THR A 86 0.37 -9.96 -15.35
N SER A 87 -0.35 -9.27 -14.45
CA SER A 87 -1.78 -8.97 -14.67
C SER A 87 -2.20 -7.52 -14.42
N ASN A 88 -2.85 -6.92 -15.43
CA ASN A 88 -3.47 -5.59 -15.41
C ASN A 88 -4.86 -5.56 -14.73
N LEU A 89 -5.08 -6.30 -13.63
CA LEU A 89 -6.34 -6.26 -12.86
C LEU A 89 -6.10 -5.77 -11.43
N VAL A 90 -6.55 -4.54 -11.16
CA VAL A 90 -6.37 -3.80 -9.90
C VAL A 90 -6.98 -4.51 -8.66
N VAL A 91 -7.99 -5.36 -8.85
CA VAL A 91 -8.72 -6.04 -7.76
C VAL A 91 -7.85 -7.07 -7.02
N TRP A 92 -6.99 -7.80 -7.73
CA TRP A 92 -6.11 -8.82 -7.14
C TRP A 92 -4.97 -8.21 -6.30
N ARG A 93 -4.68 -6.92 -6.48
CA ARG A 93 -3.68 -6.19 -5.71
C ARG A 93 -4.10 -6.00 -4.26
N GLY A 94 -5.39 -5.76 -4.03
CA GLY A 94 -5.96 -5.53 -2.69
C GLY A 94 -6.03 -6.81 -1.86
N THR A 95 -6.38 -7.94 -2.47
CA THR A 95 -6.55 -9.21 -1.75
C THR A 95 -5.22 -9.76 -1.22
N ALA A 96 -4.15 -9.75 -2.03
CA ALA A 96 -2.82 -10.19 -1.57
C ALA A 96 -2.26 -9.31 -0.45
N PHE A 97 -2.54 -8.00 -0.49
CA PHE A 97 -2.20 -7.08 0.59
C PHE A 97 -2.97 -7.42 1.88
N LEU A 98 -4.29 -7.66 1.77
CA LEU A 98 -5.14 -8.00 2.91
C LEU A 98 -4.74 -9.32 3.56
N VAL A 99 -4.39 -10.34 2.76
CA VAL A 99 -3.88 -11.63 3.27
C VAL A 99 -2.59 -11.43 4.06
N GLY A 100 -1.65 -10.62 3.53
CA GLY A 100 -0.42 -10.30 4.25
C GLY A 100 -0.68 -9.53 5.55
N PHE A 101 -1.59 -8.56 5.53
CA PHE A 101 -2.00 -7.82 6.73
C PHE A 101 -2.62 -8.75 7.78
N ALA A 102 -3.55 -9.62 7.38
CA ALA A 102 -4.21 -10.56 8.28
C ALA A 102 -3.21 -11.54 8.90
N ALA A 103 -2.23 -12.02 8.12
CA ALA A 103 -1.17 -12.90 8.63
C ALA A 103 -0.33 -12.21 9.73
N VAL A 104 0.13 -10.98 9.47
CA VAL A 104 0.92 -10.21 10.46
C VAL A 104 0.09 -9.88 11.70
N ALA A 105 -1.17 -9.48 11.53
CA ALA A 105 -2.07 -9.22 12.65
C ALA A 105 -2.28 -10.48 13.51
N ALA A 106 -2.49 -11.65 12.87
CA ALA A 106 -2.61 -12.92 13.58
C ALA A 106 -1.33 -13.30 14.33
N MET A 107 -0.15 -13.05 13.75
CA MET A 107 1.13 -13.26 14.44
C MET A 107 1.25 -12.40 15.70
N TRP A 108 0.87 -11.12 15.64
CA TRP A 108 0.86 -10.24 16.82
C TRP A 108 -0.11 -10.72 17.90
N VAL A 109 -1.33 -11.10 17.52
CA VAL A 109 -2.32 -11.64 18.46
C VAL A 109 -1.81 -12.91 19.13
N LEU A 110 -1.24 -13.83 18.36
CA LEU A 110 -0.66 -15.06 18.90
C LEU A 110 0.50 -14.75 19.84
N LEU A 111 1.43 -13.88 19.46
CA LEU A 111 2.54 -13.50 20.32
C LEU A 111 2.04 -12.91 21.65
N MET A 112 1.08 -11.98 21.61
CA MET A 112 0.52 -11.35 22.80
C MET A 112 -0.22 -12.37 23.68
N TRP A 113 -0.98 -13.27 23.07
CA TRP A 113 -1.64 -14.37 23.77
C TRP A 113 -0.63 -15.28 24.47
N ARG A 114 0.44 -15.67 23.78
CA ARG A 114 1.50 -16.53 24.33
C ARG A 114 2.25 -15.85 25.46
N VAL A 115 2.58 -14.57 25.32
CA VAL A 115 3.22 -13.79 26.38
C VAL A 115 2.30 -13.68 27.60
N ALA A 116 1.00 -13.54 27.40
CA ALA A 116 0.03 -13.52 28.50
C ALA A 116 -0.12 -14.89 29.19
N GLU A 117 -0.17 -16.00 28.43
CA GLU A 117 -0.18 -17.36 28.97
C GLU A 117 1.09 -17.69 29.74
N ALA A 118 2.23 -17.21 29.24
CA ALA A 118 3.53 -17.48 29.83
C ALA A 118 3.76 -16.79 31.17
N GLY A 119 2.83 -15.90 31.60
CA GLY A 119 2.71 -15.32 32.94
C GLY A 119 4.05 -15.00 33.60
N PHE A 120 4.46 -13.73 33.58
CA PHE A 120 5.65 -13.24 34.30
C PHE A 120 5.90 -13.95 35.63
#